data_AF-A0A2V9WT32-F1
#
_entry.id   AF-A0A2V9WT32-F1
#
_cell.length_a   1.000
_cell.length_b   1.000
_cell.length_c   1.000
_cell.angle_alpha   90.00
_cell.angle_beta   90.00
_cell.angle_gamma   90.00
#
_symmetry.space_group_name_H-M   'P 1'
#
loop_
_entity.id
_entity.type
_entity.pdbx_description
1 polymer ?
#
loop_
_entity_poly.entity_id
_entity_poly.type
_entity_poly.pdbx_seq_one_letter_code
_entity_poly.pdbx_strand_id
1 'polypeptide(L)'
;MVIPAALPIRIRKRGNPNWGRPMPPAPALATEFELRVRRLQLTPEMYTSSVELRLWCQQNRNRIYIPEWLLKEWDITVDLGFSSVA
;
A
#
# COMPACT_ATOMS: atom_id res chain seq x y z
N MET A 1 -57.03 1.32 -39.29
CA MET A 1 -56.11 2.01 -38.38
C MET A 1 -55.57 0.98 -37.40
N VAL A 2 -54.27 0.72 -37.36
CA VAL A 2 -53.65 -0.17 -36.37
C VAL A 2 -52.37 0.51 -35.90
N ILE A 3 -52.35 0.99 -34.66
CA ILE A 3 -51.15 1.57 -34.04
C ILE A 3 -50.40 0.39 -33.42
N PRO A 4 -49.14 0.10 -33.83
CA PRO A 4 -48.41 -1.02 -33.24
C PRO A 4 -48.08 -0.67 -31.79
N ALA A 5 -48.41 -1.58 -30.88
CA ALA A 5 -48.11 -1.44 -29.47
C ALA A 5 -46.60 -1.28 -29.27
N ALA A 6 -46.16 -0.10 -28.85
CA ALA A 6 -44.78 0.17 -28.51
C ALA A 6 -44.38 -0.71 -27.32
N LEU A 7 -43.37 -1.55 -27.50
CA LEU A 7 -42.76 -2.31 -26.41
C LEU A 7 -42.23 -1.34 -25.35
N PRO A 8 -42.40 -1.63 -24.04
CA PRO A 8 -41.90 -0.73 -23.00
C PRO A 8 -40.38 -0.65 -23.10
N ILE A 9 -39.88 0.54 -23.42
CA ILE A 9 -38.46 0.87 -23.38
C ILE A 9 -38.01 0.73 -21.93
N ARG A 10 -37.34 -0.38 -21.62
CA ARG A 10 -36.62 -0.54 -20.36
C ARG A 10 -35.44 0.44 -20.41
N ILE A 11 -35.63 1.63 -19.84
CA ILE A 11 -34.55 2.58 -19.57
C ILE A 11 -33.53 1.83 -18.71
N ARG A 12 -32.47 1.31 -19.33
CA ARG A 12 -31.35 0.71 -18.59
C ARG A 12 -30.75 1.84 -17.75
N LYS A 13 -30.95 1.80 -16.44
CA LYS A 13 -30.29 2.71 -15.50
C LYS A 13 -28.79 2.61 -15.77
N ARG A 14 -28.23 3.62 -16.44
CA ARG A 14 -26.79 3.69 -16.71
C ARG A 14 -26.11 4.07 -15.39
N GLY A 15 -25.39 3.13 -14.80
CA GLY A 15 -24.64 3.34 -13.57
C GLY A 15 -23.90 2.06 -13.18
N ASN A 16 -22.74 2.19 -12.53
CA ASN A 16 -22.02 1.04 -12.03
C ASN A 16 -22.88 0.32 -10.98
N PRO A 17 -23.28 -0.96 -11.18
CA PRO A 17 -24.08 -1.70 -10.19
C PRO A 17 -23.35 -1.89 -8.85
N ASN A 18 -22.06 -1.55 -8.78
CA ASN A 18 -21.25 -1.61 -7.57
C ASN A 18 -21.27 -0.31 -6.76
N TRP A 19 -21.97 0.75 -7.19
CA TRP A 19 -22.19 1.92 -6.34
C TRP A 19 -22.86 1.52 -5.03
N GLY A 20 -22.31 1.98 -3.90
CA GLY A 20 -22.85 1.70 -2.56
C GLY A 20 -22.61 0.28 -2.05
N ARG A 21 -21.93 -0.59 -2.80
CA ARG A 21 -21.49 -1.90 -2.29
C ARG A 21 -20.19 -1.72 -1.49
N PRO A 22 -20.08 -2.30 -0.29
CA PRO A 22 -18.81 -2.31 0.43
C PRO A 22 -17.77 -3.03 -0.40
N MET A 23 -16.58 -2.45 -0.51
CA MET A 23 -15.47 -3.13 -1.16
C MET A 23 -15.07 -4.35 -0.31
N PRO A 24 -14.79 -5.51 -0.92
CA PRO A 24 -14.23 -6.64 -0.17
C PRO A 24 -12.87 -6.23 0.41
N PRO A 25 -12.47 -6.80 1.57
CA PRO A 25 -11.15 -6.54 2.13
C PRO A 25 -10.08 -6.93 1.11
N ALA A 26 -9.10 -6.05 0.92
CA ALA A 26 -7.96 -6.34 0.06
C ALA A 26 -7.11 -7.47 0.67
N PRO A 27 -6.50 -8.34 -0.16
CA PRO A 27 -5.56 -9.33 0.35
C PRO A 27 -4.36 -8.63 1.00
N ALA A 28 -3.84 -9.21 2.07
CA ALA A 28 -2.61 -8.74 2.69
C ALA A 28 -1.42 -8.97 1.73
N LEU A 29 -0.92 -7.89 1.13
CA LEU A 29 0.28 -7.93 0.31
C LEU A 29 1.51 -7.70 1.19
N ALA A 30 2.55 -8.51 0.97
CA ALA A 30 3.83 -8.31 1.64
C ALA A 30 4.42 -6.96 1.24
N THR A 31 4.91 -6.21 2.22
CA THR A 31 5.61 -4.96 1.96
C THR A 31 6.98 -5.24 1.32
N GLU A 32 7.53 -4.25 0.61
CA GLU A 32 8.90 -4.33 0.05
C GLU A 32 9.94 -4.69 1.14
N PHE A 33 9.76 -4.16 2.36
CA PHE A 33 10.57 -4.52 3.52
C PHE A 33 10.50 -6.02 3.84
N GLU A 34 9.29 -6.58 3.94
CA GLU A 34 9.09 -8.01 4.19
C GLU A 34 9.68 -8.88 3.08
N LEU A 35 9.56 -8.44 1.82
CA LEU A 35 10.20 -9.13 0.69
C LEU A 35 11.73 -9.10 0.81
N ARG A 36 12.31 -7.97 1.24
CA ARG A 36 13.77 -7.86 1.44
C ARG A 36 14.25 -8.77 2.58
N VAL A 37 13.56 -8.75 3.72
CA VAL A 37 13.84 -9.64 4.86
C VAL A 37 13.79 -11.11 4.44
N ARG A 38 12.74 -11.52 3.71
CA ARG A 38 12.58 -12.91 3.24
C ARG A 38 13.71 -13.32 2.31
N ARG A 39 14.16 -12.42 1.42
CA ARG A 39 15.31 -12.68 0.53
C ARG A 39 16.61 -12.86 1.30
N LEU A 40 16.79 -12.11 2.39
CA LEU A 40 17.95 -12.22 3.28
C LEU A 40 17.82 -13.34 4.32
N GLN A 41 16.68 -14.05 4.34
CA GLN A 41 16.38 -15.13 5.30
C GLN A 41 16.56 -14.70 6.77
N LEU A 42 16.22 -13.45 7.08
CA LEU A 42 16.37 -12.91 8.43
C LEU A 42 15.13 -13.19 9.29
N THR A 43 15.35 -13.62 10.52
CA THR A 43 14.30 -13.60 11.56
C THR A 43 14.21 -12.21 12.21
N PRO A 44 13.09 -11.84 12.83
CA PRO A 44 12.92 -10.54 13.48
C PRO A 44 14.03 -10.19 14.50
N GLU A 45 14.52 -11.20 15.22
CA GLU A 45 15.63 -11.05 16.19
C GLU A 45 16.95 -10.65 15.53
N MET A 46 17.12 -11.00 14.25
CA MET A 46 18.34 -10.74 13.48
C MET A 46 18.30 -9.40 12.75
N TYR A 47 17.16 -8.68 12.75
CA TYR A 47 17.03 -7.45 11.97
C TYR A 47 18.07 -6.43 12.38
N THR A 48 18.19 -6.17 13.68
CA THR A 48 19.07 -5.14 14.26
C THR A 48 20.56 -5.44 14.04
N SER A 49 20.92 -6.72 13.97
CA SER A 49 22.28 -7.22 13.75
C SER A 49 22.68 -7.27 12.27
N SER A 50 21.73 -7.17 11.34
CA SER A 50 22.01 -7.28 9.90
C SER A 50 22.51 -5.97 9.29
N VAL A 51 23.80 -5.95 8.92
CA VAL A 51 24.42 -4.82 8.22
C VAL A 51 23.79 -4.58 6.85
N GLU A 52 23.47 -5.66 6.11
CA GLU A 52 22.84 -5.55 4.79
C GLU A 52 21.45 -4.93 4.86
N LEU A 53 20.65 -5.31 5.86
CA LEU A 53 19.32 -4.73 6.07
C LEU A 53 19.43 -3.26 6.46
N ARG A 54 20.38 -2.91 7.33
CA ARG A 54 20.63 -1.52 7.75
C ARG A 54 21.00 -0.62 6.58
N LEU A 55 21.93 -1.04 5.73
CA LEU A 55 22.33 -0.28 4.53
C LEU A 55 21.15 -0.07 3.58
N TRP A 56 20.38 -1.12 3.34
CA TRP A 56 19.19 -1.04 2.50
C TRP A 56 18.15 -0.08 3.09
N CYS A 57 17.94 -0.11 4.41
CA CYS A 57 17.04 0.80 5.11
C CYS A 57 17.49 2.26 4.98
N GLN A 58 18.78 2.56 5.13
CA GLN A 58 19.30 3.92 4.96
C GLN A 58 19.05 4.47 3.55
N GLN A 59 19.21 3.64 2.51
CA GLN A 59 18.98 4.04 1.12
C GLN A 59 17.49 4.26 0.81
N ASN A 60 16.60 3.54 1.48
CA ASN A 60 15.17 3.50 1.15
C ASN A 60 14.26 4.17 2.19
N ARG A 61 14.81 4.76 3.26
CA ARG A 61 14.07 5.37 4.38
C ARG A 61 12.97 6.36 4.00
N ASN A 62 13.13 7.07 2.88
CA ASN A 62 12.16 8.06 2.38
C ASN A 62 11.28 7.53 1.24
N ARG A 63 11.51 6.30 0.77
CA ARG A 63 10.87 5.72 -0.42
C ARG A 63 9.97 4.54 -0.09
N ILE A 64 10.35 3.77 0.92
CA ILE A 64 9.71 2.51 1.29
C ILE A 64 9.38 2.56 2.77
N TYR A 65 8.26 1.95 3.13
CA TYR A 65 7.91 1.75 4.52
C TYR A 65 8.95 0.89 5.25
N ILE A 66 9.44 1.39 6.38
CA ILE A 66 10.34 0.69 7.30
C ILE A 66 9.72 0.76 8.70
N PRO A 67 9.73 -0.33 9.50
CA PRO A 67 9.17 -0.31 10.84
C PRO A 67 9.82 0.76 11.74
N GLU A 68 8.99 1.55 12.43
CA GLU A 68 9.47 2.68 13.24
C GLU A 68 10.43 2.28 14.36
N TRP A 69 10.18 1.13 15.01
CA TRP A 69 11.04 0.62 16.06
C TRP A 69 12.46 0.34 15.54
N LEU A 70 12.57 -0.11 14.28
CA LEU A 70 13.84 -0.42 13.65
C LEU A 70 14.59 0.85 13.23
N LEU A 71 13.86 1.86 12.79
CA LEU A 71 14.42 3.19 12.53
C LEU A 71 14.99 3.82 13.80
N LYS A 72 14.27 3.70 14.93
CA LYS A 72 14.72 4.18 16.24
C LYS A 72 15.98 3.45 16.71
N GLU A 73 16.01 2.13 16.60
CA GLU A 73 17.16 1.32 17.03
C GLU A 73 18.45 1.69 16.30
N TRP A 74 18.36 2.07 15.02
CA TRP A 74 19.51 2.43 14.19
C TRP A 74 19.78 3.93 14.07
N ASP A 75 18.99 4.74 14.78
CA ASP A 75 19.00 6.21 14.72
C ASP A 75 18.87 6.74 13.27
N ILE A 76 17.99 6.10 12.47
CA ILE A 76 17.73 6.50 11.09
C ILE A 76 16.56 7.49 11.08
N THR A 77 16.87 8.77 10.88
CA THR A 77 15.85 9.81 10.68
C THR A 77 15.28 9.73 9.26
N VAL A 78 13.95 9.71 9.13
CA VAL A 78 13.25 9.90 7.86
C VAL A 78 13.15 11.39 7.59
N ASP A 79 13.57 11.81 6.41
CA ASP A 79 13.40 13.21 6.01
C ASP A 79 11.95 13.40 5.57
N LEU A 80 11.18 14.08 6.41
CA LEU A 80 9.77 14.34 6.17
C LEU A 80 9.55 15.51 5.20
N GLY A 81 10.63 16.12 4.68
CA GLY A 81 10.53 17.18 3.67
C GLY A 81 9.79 18.42 4.17
N PHE A 82 9.63 18.57 5.49
CA PHE A 82 9.17 19.81 6.10
C PHE A 82 10.27 20.85 5.94
N SER A 83 10.41 21.38 4.73
CA SER A 83 11.00 22.69 4.52
C SER A 83 10.09 23.66 5.26
N SER A 84 10.45 23.98 6.50
CA SER A 84 9.92 25.14 7.18
C SER A 84 10.37 26.36 6.37
N VAL A 85 9.55 26.75 5.40
CA VAL A 85 9.66 28.07 4.80
C VAL A 85 9.23 29.05 5.89
N ALA A 86 10.23 29.62 6.56
CA ALA A 86 10.07 30.71 7.51
C ALA A 86 10.09 32.05 6.77
#